data_AF-A0A9E3R3X0-F1
#
_entry.id   AF-A0A9E3R3X0-F1
#
_cell.length_a   1.000
_cell.length_b   1.000
_cell.length_c   1.000
_cell.angle_alpha   90.00
_cell.angle_beta   90.00
_cell.angle_gamma   90.00
#
_symmetry.space_group_name_H-M   'P 1'
#
loop_
_entity.id
_entity.type
_entity.pdbx_description
1 polymer ?
#
loop_
_entity_poly.entity_id
_entity_poly.type
_entity_poly.pdbx_seq_one_letter_code
_entity_poly.pdbx_strand_id
1 'polypeptide(L)'
;MTLHRALGKAMAEKDASSHQLSGEALWLLTGADLRRAADEYQAQLSALPPKVRARVEEEHERFAPLAHRWLERFNRSLETRLQGYAAMGSLLAWEYPWPVVAILGVLVVRDGMRRTEALRLIGSAVQPVMEVGDWMQDVLRRTNRGIFGDSIPTTLFAVRCHHLRLSGEAEVAQALLDGPLPPAMDEESRALMRGLYDALGLVEGEARFRALAELTFRHFDREQSVFTAQMGAKRSEVTAPPSSFLASQLTKLPFVDAPRIVKGKLRFGTYKLGFDFNVRDHAQRCERFGAAFVRAVTGTSDDYRAATAYVTERFGPSAPPHFAPGVARLPPWSRAEELVR
;
A
#
# COMPACT_ATOMS: atom_id res chain seq x y z
N MET A 1 16.02 10.83 -16.30
CA MET A 1 14.60 10.72 -16.65
C MET A 1 14.12 9.26 -16.78
N THR A 2 13.77 8.68 -15.64
CA THR A 2 12.87 7.50 -15.53
C THR A 2 11.51 7.74 -16.21
N LEU A 3 10.77 6.68 -16.51
CA LEU A 3 9.44 6.76 -17.14
C LEU A 3 8.47 7.66 -16.33
N HIS A 4 8.48 7.57 -15.00
CA HIS A 4 7.66 8.45 -14.14
C HIS A 4 8.05 9.93 -14.25
N ARG A 5 9.35 10.26 -14.35
CA ARG A 5 9.79 11.65 -14.54
C ARG A 5 9.41 12.20 -15.92
N ALA A 6 9.40 11.34 -16.94
CA ALA A 6 8.91 11.68 -18.26
C ALA A 6 7.43 12.06 -18.20
N LEU A 7 6.63 11.22 -17.53
CA LEU A 7 5.20 11.47 -17.36
C LEU A 7 4.94 12.73 -16.54
N GLY A 8 5.64 12.90 -15.42
CA GLY A 8 5.51 14.09 -14.59
C GLY A 8 5.80 15.37 -15.36
N LYS A 9 6.86 15.36 -16.19
CA LYS A 9 7.12 16.49 -17.10
C LYS A 9 5.96 16.73 -18.07
N ALA A 10 5.43 15.68 -18.68
CA ALA A 10 4.35 15.78 -19.67
C ALA A 10 3.03 16.25 -19.07
N MET A 11 2.74 15.89 -17.82
CA MET A 11 1.58 16.35 -17.05
C MET A 11 1.75 17.77 -16.46
N ALA A 12 2.91 18.39 -16.63
CA ALA A 12 3.33 19.58 -15.87
C ALA A 12 3.30 19.36 -14.33
N GLU A 13 3.42 18.11 -13.89
CA GLU A 13 3.50 17.66 -12.50
C GLU A 13 4.88 17.06 -12.26
N LYS A 14 5.89 17.91 -11.97
CA LYS A 14 7.28 17.46 -11.84
C LYS A 14 7.50 16.32 -10.83
N ASP A 15 6.57 16.18 -9.88
CA ASP A 15 6.61 15.21 -8.79
C ASP A 15 5.55 14.10 -8.92
N ALA A 16 5.12 13.78 -10.15
CA ALA A 16 4.16 12.70 -10.37
C ALA A 16 4.71 11.36 -9.83
N SER A 17 3.94 10.74 -8.95
CA SER A 17 4.26 9.42 -8.37
C SER A 17 3.98 8.29 -9.36
N SER A 18 4.62 7.14 -9.19
CA SER A 18 4.50 6.01 -10.13
C SER A 18 3.09 5.46 -10.25
N HIS A 19 2.25 5.54 -9.20
CA HIS A 19 0.85 5.12 -9.29
C HIS A 19 0.00 5.98 -10.25
N GLN A 20 0.48 7.18 -10.60
CA GLN A 20 -0.12 8.03 -11.64
C GLN A 20 0.28 7.60 -13.06
N LEU A 21 1.25 6.69 -13.24
CA LEU A 21 1.58 6.05 -14.52
C LEU A 21 0.52 5.06 -15.02
N SER A 22 -0.68 5.05 -14.44
CA SER A 22 -1.75 4.13 -14.85
C SER A 22 -2.84 4.85 -15.64
N GLY A 23 -3.31 4.21 -16.72
CA GLY A 23 -4.47 4.68 -17.48
C GLY A 23 -4.16 5.82 -18.45
N GLU A 24 -4.99 6.87 -18.42
CA GLU A 24 -5.04 7.94 -19.43
C GLU A 24 -3.74 8.74 -19.53
N ALA A 25 -3.01 8.90 -18.43
CA ALA A 25 -1.78 9.67 -18.39
C ALA A 25 -0.68 9.09 -19.31
N LEU A 26 -0.68 7.77 -19.54
CA LEU A 26 0.28 7.11 -20.44
C LEU A 26 0.22 7.62 -21.88
N TRP A 27 -0.91 8.17 -22.33
CA TRP A 27 -1.07 8.77 -23.66
C TRP A 27 -0.18 10.01 -23.88
N LEU A 28 0.33 10.60 -22.79
CA LEU A 28 1.22 11.75 -22.86
C LEU A 28 2.68 11.35 -23.16
N LEU A 29 3.00 10.06 -23.11
CA LEU A 29 4.35 9.56 -23.38
C LEU A 29 4.60 9.45 -24.88
N THR A 30 5.74 9.97 -25.34
CA THR A 30 6.17 9.81 -26.73
C THR A 30 7.19 8.69 -26.88
N GLY A 31 7.41 8.22 -28.11
CA GLY A 31 8.47 7.24 -28.39
C GLY A 31 9.88 7.75 -28.01
N ALA A 32 10.11 9.06 -27.99
CA ALA A 32 11.38 9.63 -27.54
C ALA A 32 11.56 9.52 -26.02
N ASP A 33 10.48 9.65 -25.25
CA ASP A 33 10.50 9.49 -23.80
C ASP A 33 10.78 8.03 -23.41
N LEU A 34 10.18 7.08 -24.13
CA LEU A 34 10.42 5.65 -23.95
C LEU A 34 11.89 5.28 -24.20
N ARG A 35 12.47 5.78 -25.30
CA ARG A 35 13.90 5.54 -25.61
C ARG A 35 14.81 6.12 -24.53
N ARG A 36 14.57 7.36 -24.08
CA ARG A 36 15.38 7.97 -23.03
C ARG A 36 15.31 7.19 -21.71
N ALA A 37 14.12 6.72 -21.33
CA ALA A 37 13.95 5.90 -20.13
C ALA A 37 14.71 4.56 -20.25
N ALA A 38 14.70 3.93 -21.43
CA ALA A 38 15.45 2.71 -21.70
C ALA A 38 16.97 2.93 -21.66
N ASP A 39 17.47 4.00 -22.29
CA ASP A 39 18.90 4.33 -22.30
C ASP A 39 19.44 4.55 -20.88
N GLU A 40 18.67 5.22 -20.02
CA GLU A 40 19.07 5.46 -18.64
C GLU A 40 18.98 4.22 -17.76
N TYR A 41 17.97 3.38 -17.98
CA TYR A 41 17.87 2.08 -17.32
C TYR A 41 19.12 1.25 -17.67
N GLN A 42 19.49 1.20 -18.96
CA GLN A 42 20.66 0.48 -19.42
C GLN A 42 21.97 1.07 -18.87
N ALA A 43 22.07 2.39 -18.77
CA ALA A 43 23.24 3.06 -18.20
C ALA A 43 23.43 2.70 -16.72
N GLN A 44 22.35 2.68 -15.92
CA GLN A 44 22.38 2.27 -14.52
C GLN A 44 22.77 0.79 -14.37
N LEU A 45 22.17 -0.11 -15.17
CA LEU A 45 22.56 -1.52 -15.15
C LEU A 45 24.02 -1.74 -15.56
N SER A 46 24.51 -0.99 -16.55
CA SER A 46 25.86 -1.16 -17.07
C SER A 46 26.96 -0.70 -16.10
N ALA A 47 26.62 0.08 -15.08
CA ALA A 47 27.52 0.45 -14.01
C ALA A 47 27.77 -0.69 -13.00
N LEU A 48 26.93 -1.73 -12.99
CA LEU A 48 27.08 -2.88 -12.10
C LEU A 48 28.14 -3.87 -12.60
N PRO A 49 28.84 -4.60 -11.70
CA PRO A 49 29.71 -5.70 -12.09
C PRO A 49 28.98 -6.74 -12.98
N PRO A 50 29.62 -7.33 -14.00
CA PRO A 50 28.93 -8.17 -14.98
C PRO A 50 28.11 -9.33 -14.40
N LYS A 51 28.62 -9.98 -13.34
CA LYS A 51 27.92 -11.07 -12.65
C LYS A 51 26.68 -10.58 -11.90
N VAL A 52 26.80 -9.46 -11.19
CA VAL A 52 25.69 -8.84 -10.45
C VAL A 52 24.63 -8.32 -11.42
N ARG A 53 25.05 -7.69 -12.53
CA ARG A 53 24.15 -7.22 -13.58
C ARG A 53 23.28 -8.35 -14.14
N ALA A 54 23.89 -9.46 -14.56
CA ALA A 54 23.16 -10.61 -15.10
C ALA A 54 22.14 -11.18 -14.08
N ARG A 55 22.51 -11.22 -12.79
CA ARG A 55 21.62 -11.65 -11.73
C ARG A 55 20.46 -10.67 -11.50
N VAL A 56 20.72 -9.36 -11.51
CA VAL A 56 19.70 -8.31 -11.40
C VAL A 56 18.69 -8.40 -12.55
N GLU A 57 19.17 -8.59 -13.77
CA GLU A 57 18.31 -8.77 -14.96
C GLU A 57 17.40 -9.99 -14.79
N GLU A 58 17.95 -11.14 -14.39
CA GLU A 58 17.16 -12.35 -14.16
C GLU A 58 16.13 -12.18 -13.03
N GLU A 59 16.47 -11.47 -11.96
CA GLU A 59 15.53 -11.17 -10.87
C GLU A 59 14.39 -10.25 -11.34
N HIS A 60 14.67 -9.24 -12.16
CA HIS A 60 13.62 -8.40 -12.76
C HIS A 60 12.70 -9.21 -13.69
N GLU A 61 13.27 -10.08 -14.53
CA GLU A 61 12.52 -10.95 -15.43
C GLU A 61 11.62 -11.94 -14.69
N ARG A 62 12.07 -12.45 -13.53
CA ARG A 62 11.27 -13.33 -12.67
C ARG A 62 10.21 -12.59 -11.87
N PHE A 63 10.56 -11.40 -11.36
CA PHE A 63 9.69 -10.62 -10.48
C PHE A 63 8.45 -10.10 -11.21
N ALA A 64 8.61 -9.53 -12.42
CA ALA A 64 7.50 -8.88 -13.10
C ALA A 64 6.30 -9.81 -13.38
N PRO A 65 6.47 -11.03 -13.90
CA PRO A 65 5.38 -11.99 -14.06
C PRO A 65 4.74 -12.42 -12.74
N LEU A 66 5.53 -12.54 -11.66
CA LEU A 66 5.00 -12.89 -10.34
C LEU A 66 4.11 -11.78 -9.79
N ALA A 67 4.60 -10.54 -9.80
CA ALA A 67 3.83 -9.38 -9.36
C ALA A 67 2.55 -9.23 -10.19
N HIS A 68 2.63 -9.42 -11.52
CA HIS A 68 1.47 -9.39 -12.40
C HIS A 68 0.43 -10.45 -12.02
N ARG A 69 0.81 -11.73 -11.87
CA ARG A 69 -0.12 -12.81 -11.47
C ARG A 69 -0.77 -12.54 -10.12
N TRP A 70 -0.02 -11.96 -9.18
CA TRP A 70 -0.58 -11.56 -7.89
C TRP A 70 -1.69 -10.52 -8.05
N LEU A 71 -1.43 -9.47 -8.82
CA LEU A 71 -2.40 -8.41 -9.09
C LEU A 71 -3.61 -8.93 -9.88
N GLU A 72 -3.39 -9.77 -10.90
CA GLU A 72 -4.45 -10.39 -11.69
C GLU A 72 -5.37 -11.25 -10.82
N ARG A 73 -4.78 -12.05 -9.93
CA ARG A 73 -5.54 -12.92 -9.03
C ARG A 73 -6.32 -12.14 -7.98
N PHE A 74 -5.69 -11.17 -7.32
CA PHE A 74 -6.23 -10.58 -6.09
C PHE A 74 -6.80 -9.17 -6.24
N ASN A 75 -6.45 -8.39 -7.28
CA ASN A 75 -6.90 -7.00 -7.42
C ASN A 75 -8.24 -6.83 -8.16
N ARG A 76 -9.14 -7.82 -8.06
CA ARG A 76 -10.40 -7.87 -8.84
C ARG A 76 -11.60 -7.31 -8.07
N SER A 77 -11.68 -7.55 -6.77
CA SER A 77 -12.75 -7.09 -5.90
C SER A 77 -12.22 -6.79 -4.50
N LEU A 78 -13.02 -6.19 -3.62
CA LEU A 78 -12.61 -5.99 -2.22
C LEU A 78 -12.32 -7.32 -1.53
N GLU A 79 -13.10 -8.36 -1.82
CA GLU A 79 -12.94 -9.68 -1.21
C GLU A 79 -11.64 -10.36 -1.65
N THR A 80 -11.32 -10.34 -2.94
CA THR A 80 -10.06 -10.91 -3.43
C THR A 80 -8.85 -10.09 -2.98
N ARG A 81 -8.99 -8.79 -2.75
CA ARG A 81 -7.92 -7.97 -2.13
C ARG A 81 -7.69 -8.34 -0.67
N LEU A 82 -8.75 -8.58 0.12
CA LEU A 82 -8.62 -9.08 1.50
C LEU A 82 -7.83 -10.40 1.51
N GLN A 83 -8.14 -11.32 0.60
CA GLN A 83 -7.38 -12.56 0.43
C GLN A 83 -5.93 -12.30 0.02
N GLY A 84 -5.69 -11.34 -0.89
CA GLY A 84 -4.35 -10.96 -1.33
C GLY A 84 -3.50 -10.35 -0.22
N TYR A 85 -4.08 -9.49 0.62
CA TYR A 85 -3.41 -8.98 1.82
C TYR A 85 -3.15 -10.08 2.83
N ALA A 86 -4.08 -11.03 3.01
CA ALA A 86 -3.87 -12.16 3.91
C ALA A 86 -2.77 -13.11 3.41
N ALA A 87 -2.72 -13.36 2.10
CA ALA A 87 -1.63 -14.10 1.46
C ALA A 87 -0.27 -13.39 1.64
N MET A 88 -0.26 -12.06 1.50
CA MET A 88 0.94 -11.25 1.75
C MET A 88 1.35 -11.29 3.24
N GLY A 89 0.38 -11.18 4.16
CA GLY A 89 0.62 -11.37 5.60
C GLY A 89 1.22 -12.73 5.89
N SER A 90 0.70 -13.80 5.29
CA SER A 90 1.28 -15.14 5.40
C SER A 90 2.71 -15.22 4.84
N LEU A 91 3.00 -14.58 3.71
CA LEU A 91 4.36 -14.54 3.13
C LEU A 91 5.35 -13.78 4.02
N LEU A 92 4.85 -12.80 4.77
CA LEU A 92 5.62 -12.00 5.73
C LEU A 92 5.66 -12.60 7.14
N ALA A 93 5.14 -13.82 7.33
CA ALA A 93 4.92 -14.43 8.65
C ALA A 93 4.17 -13.51 9.64
N TRP A 94 3.37 -12.58 9.12
CA TRP A 94 2.68 -11.53 9.87
C TRP A 94 3.61 -10.61 10.68
N GLU A 95 4.90 -10.51 10.32
CA GLU A 95 5.84 -9.62 11.02
C GLU A 95 5.60 -8.15 10.67
N TYR A 96 5.36 -7.84 9.40
CA TYR A 96 5.13 -6.47 8.95
C TYR A 96 3.65 -6.10 9.17
N PRO A 97 3.33 -5.05 9.97
CA PRO A 97 1.93 -4.73 10.31
C PRO A 97 1.03 -4.28 9.15
N TRP A 98 1.62 -3.80 8.07
CA TRP A 98 0.89 -3.20 6.96
C TRP A 98 -0.28 -4.05 6.39
N PRO A 99 -0.14 -5.35 6.08
CA PRO A 99 -1.26 -6.13 5.56
C PRO A 99 -2.44 -6.25 6.53
N VAL A 100 -2.18 -6.32 7.84
CA VAL A 100 -3.22 -6.31 8.88
C VAL A 100 -3.96 -4.99 8.86
N VAL A 101 -3.23 -3.86 8.88
CA VAL A 101 -3.84 -2.52 8.82
C VAL A 101 -4.66 -2.35 7.54
N ALA A 102 -4.15 -2.77 6.39
CA ALA A 102 -4.86 -2.71 5.11
C ALA A 102 -6.16 -3.53 5.14
N ILE A 103 -6.12 -4.76 5.67
CA ILE A 103 -7.33 -5.59 5.86
C ILE A 103 -8.37 -4.87 6.72
N LEU A 104 -7.96 -4.33 7.86
CA LEU A 104 -8.87 -3.63 8.77
C LEU A 104 -9.49 -2.38 8.12
N GLY A 105 -8.70 -1.61 7.37
CA GLY A 105 -9.19 -0.48 6.58
C GLY A 105 -10.22 -0.90 5.52
N VAL A 106 -9.94 -1.96 4.76
CA VAL A 106 -10.86 -2.51 3.76
C VAL A 106 -12.18 -2.97 4.39
N LEU A 107 -12.15 -3.56 5.58
CA LEU A 107 -13.38 -3.97 6.29
C LEU A 107 -14.28 -2.78 6.61
N VAL A 108 -13.70 -1.66 7.07
CA VAL A 108 -14.46 -0.43 7.34
C VAL A 108 -15.06 0.13 6.07
N VAL A 109 -14.29 0.18 4.98
CA VAL A 109 -14.79 0.62 3.66
C VAL A 109 -15.96 -0.27 3.21
N ARG A 110 -15.82 -1.60 3.32
CA ARG A 110 -16.87 -2.55 2.92
C ARG A 110 -18.15 -2.38 3.74
N ASP A 111 -18.03 -2.21 5.05
CA ASP A 111 -19.19 -2.02 5.92
C ASP A 111 -19.86 -0.66 5.68
N GLY A 112 -19.07 0.39 5.40
CA GLY A 112 -19.58 1.68 4.94
C GLY A 112 -20.39 1.57 3.64
N MET A 113 -19.88 0.84 2.65
CA MET A 113 -20.58 0.62 1.37
C MET A 113 -21.93 -0.10 1.57
N ARG A 114 -21.97 -1.13 2.44
CA ARG A 114 -23.21 -1.87 2.75
C ARG A 114 -24.26 -0.97 3.42
N ARG A 115 -23.85 -0.07 4.31
CA ARG A 115 -24.78 0.89 4.95
C ARG A 115 -25.38 1.84 3.92
N THR A 116 -24.59 2.37 3.00
CA THR A 116 -25.08 3.22 1.91
C THR A 116 -26.06 2.47 0.98
N GLU A 117 -25.78 1.19 0.67
CA GLU A 117 -26.70 0.34 -0.10
C GLU A 117 -28.06 0.17 0.60
N ALA A 118 -28.06 -0.06 1.91
CA ALA A 118 -29.29 -0.19 2.69
C ALA A 118 -30.11 1.11 2.72
N LEU A 119 -29.46 2.28 2.74
CA LEU A 119 -30.13 3.58 2.69
C LEU A 119 -30.84 3.83 1.35
N ARG A 120 -30.35 3.26 0.23
CA ARG A 120 -31.04 3.35 -1.08
C ARG A 120 -32.44 2.74 -1.05
N LEU A 121 -32.65 1.73 -0.23
CA LEU A 121 -33.93 1.04 -0.12
C LEU A 121 -35.02 1.91 0.54
N ILE A 122 -34.66 3.06 1.13
CA ILE A 122 -35.56 3.96 1.87
C ILE A 122 -36.19 5.06 0.96
N GLY A 123 -35.79 5.15 -0.32
CA GLY A 123 -36.50 5.95 -1.35
C GLY A 123 -35.89 7.33 -1.70
N SER A 124 -36.61 8.14 -2.49
CA SER A 124 -36.11 9.34 -3.19
C SER A 124 -35.72 10.54 -2.30
N ALA A 125 -36.14 10.57 -1.03
CA ALA A 125 -35.86 11.69 -0.12
C ALA A 125 -34.38 11.85 0.26
N VAL A 126 -33.53 10.86 -0.05
CA VAL A 126 -32.08 10.87 0.23
C VAL A 126 -31.21 11.04 -1.02
N GLN A 127 -31.79 11.35 -2.18
CA GLN A 127 -31.10 11.34 -3.48
C GLN A 127 -29.82 12.20 -3.56
N PRO A 128 -29.77 13.45 -3.05
CA PRO A 128 -28.52 14.23 -3.03
C PRO A 128 -27.42 13.62 -2.13
N VAL A 129 -27.82 12.96 -1.04
CA VAL A 129 -26.89 12.22 -0.15
C VAL A 129 -26.39 10.96 -0.86
N MET A 130 -27.23 10.34 -1.69
CA MET A 130 -26.87 9.17 -2.47
C MET A 130 -25.86 9.47 -3.57
N GLU A 131 -25.98 10.59 -4.29
CA GLU A 131 -25.02 10.98 -5.34
C GLU A 131 -23.61 11.20 -4.78
N VAL A 132 -23.51 11.85 -3.61
CA VAL A 132 -22.24 12.01 -2.89
C VAL A 132 -21.71 10.67 -2.40
N GLY A 133 -22.60 9.81 -1.90
CA GLY A 133 -22.28 8.44 -1.52
C GLY A 133 -21.70 7.64 -2.69
N ASP A 134 -22.28 7.76 -3.88
CA ASP A 134 -21.87 7.02 -5.08
C ASP A 134 -20.52 7.49 -5.60
N TRP A 135 -20.31 8.81 -5.64
CA TRP A 135 -19.01 9.37 -5.95
C TRP A 135 -17.94 8.91 -4.97
N MET A 136 -18.22 8.97 -3.66
CA MET A 136 -17.29 8.52 -2.62
C MET A 136 -17.01 7.02 -2.72
N GLN A 137 -18.02 6.20 -3.00
CA GLN A 137 -17.83 4.76 -3.21
C GLN A 137 -16.95 4.47 -4.42
N ASP A 138 -17.13 5.20 -5.52
CA ASP A 138 -16.30 5.04 -6.71
C ASP A 138 -14.85 5.44 -6.44
N VAL A 139 -14.62 6.59 -5.79
CA VAL A 139 -13.27 6.99 -5.35
C VAL A 139 -12.64 5.93 -4.45
N LEU A 140 -13.38 5.41 -3.47
CA LEU A 140 -12.88 4.38 -2.56
C LEU A 140 -12.55 3.08 -3.30
N ARG A 141 -13.38 2.66 -4.28
CA ARG A 141 -13.10 1.46 -5.10
C ARG A 141 -11.83 1.65 -5.94
N ARG A 142 -11.67 2.79 -6.62
CA ARG A 142 -10.48 3.12 -7.40
C ARG A 142 -9.24 3.24 -6.53
N THR A 143 -9.37 3.88 -5.37
CA THR A 143 -8.28 4.02 -4.40
C THR A 143 -7.83 2.67 -3.85
N ASN A 144 -8.75 1.81 -3.42
CA ASN A 144 -8.40 0.46 -2.93
C ASN A 144 -7.71 -0.37 -4.01
N ARG A 145 -8.14 -0.24 -5.27
CA ARG A 145 -7.49 -0.90 -6.41
C ARG A 145 -6.07 -0.35 -6.64
N GLY A 146 -5.91 0.97 -6.59
CA GLY A 146 -4.65 1.66 -6.79
C GLY A 146 -3.64 1.34 -5.68
N ILE A 147 -4.04 1.44 -4.41
CA ILE A 147 -3.24 1.07 -3.24
C ILE A 147 -2.75 -0.37 -3.38
N PHE A 148 -3.65 -1.32 -3.63
CA PHE A 148 -3.27 -2.72 -3.79
C PHE A 148 -2.28 -2.90 -4.96
N GLY A 149 -2.51 -2.20 -6.08
CA GLY A 149 -1.66 -2.23 -7.27
C GLY A 149 -0.26 -1.66 -7.08
N ASP A 150 -0.08 -0.74 -6.13
CA ASP A 150 1.19 -0.07 -5.82
C ASP A 150 1.95 -0.78 -4.68
N SER A 151 1.26 -1.04 -3.57
CA SER A 151 1.86 -1.53 -2.34
C SER A 151 2.29 -3.00 -2.41
N ILE A 152 1.55 -3.85 -3.13
CA ILE A 152 1.86 -5.28 -3.22
C ILE A 152 3.17 -5.51 -3.99
N PRO A 153 3.37 -5.00 -5.21
CA PRO A 153 4.66 -5.15 -5.91
C PRO A 153 5.82 -4.58 -5.10
N THR A 154 5.64 -3.39 -4.50
CA THR A 154 6.66 -2.76 -3.64
C THR A 154 7.06 -3.70 -2.49
N THR A 155 6.08 -4.28 -1.80
CA THR A 155 6.33 -5.20 -0.69
C THR A 155 6.97 -6.52 -1.15
N LEU A 156 6.46 -7.13 -2.24
CA LEU A 156 7.02 -8.37 -2.81
C LEU A 156 8.50 -8.20 -3.19
N PHE A 157 8.86 -7.06 -3.79
CA PHE A 157 10.22 -6.80 -4.24
C PHE A 157 11.19 -6.69 -3.05
N ALA A 158 10.79 -5.99 -1.99
CA ALA A 158 11.56 -5.89 -0.76
C ALA A 158 11.76 -7.25 -0.09
N VAL A 159 10.71 -8.07 -0.02
CA VAL A 159 10.78 -9.43 0.52
C VAL A 159 11.72 -10.30 -0.30
N ARG A 160 11.70 -10.16 -1.64
CA ARG A 160 12.66 -10.87 -2.50
C ARG A 160 14.11 -10.45 -2.21
N CYS A 161 14.37 -9.16 -2.09
CA CYS A 161 15.70 -8.64 -1.72
C CYS A 161 16.14 -9.20 -0.36
N HIS A 162 15.23 -9.27 0.61
CA HIS A 162 15.50 -9.87 1.91
C HIS A 162 15.89 -11.35 1.80
N HIS A 163 15.17 -12.14 1.01
CA HIS A 163 15.53 -13.54 0.76
C HIS A 163 16.88 -13.71 0.07
N LEU A 164 17.22 -12.86 -0.91
CA LEU A 164 18.53 -12.86 -1.56
C LEU A 164 19.65 -12.63 -0.54
N ARG A 165 19.49 -11.65 0.37
CA ARG A 165 20.45 -11.45 1.47
C ARG A 165 20.60 -12.70 2.32
N LEU A 166 19.51 -13.33 2.74
CA LEU A 166 19.56 -14.55 3.56
C LEU A 166 20.23 -15.74 2.86
N SER A 167 20.15 -15.79 1.52
CA SER A 167 20.81 -16.79 0.68
C SER A 167 22.29 -16.49 0.38
N GLY A 168 22.85 -15.42 0.96
CA GLY A 168 24.24 -15.02 0.73
C GLY A 168 24.44 -14.11 -0.49
N GLU A 169 23.37 -13.70 -1.18
CA GLU A 169 23.40 -12.81 -2.35
C GLU A 169 23.12 -11.34 -1.95
N ALA A 170 23.72 -10.88 -0.84
CA ALA A 170 23.50 -9.53 -0.33
C ALA A 170 23.92 -8.43 -1.31
N GLU A 171 24.96 -8.67 -2.12
CA GLU A 171 25.40 -7.72 -3.17
C GLU A 171 24.34 -7.53 -4.25
N VAL A 172 23.61 -8.59 -4.59
CA VAL A 172 22.52 -8.58 -5.59
C VAL A 172 21.31 -7.86 -5.01
N ALA A 173 20.96 -8.17 -3.75
CA ALA A 173 19.89 -7.48 -3.05
C ALA A 173 20.11 -5.96 -3.01
N GLN A 174 21.33 -5.51 -2.68
CA GLN A 174 21.66 -4.08 -2.73
C GLN A 174 21.61 -3.54 -4.15
N ALA A 175 22.16 -4.25 -5.14
CA ALA A 175 22.08 -3.81 -6.53
C ALA A 175 20.63 -3.66 -7.04
N LEU A 176 19.69 -4.49 -6.58
CA LEU A 176 18.26 -4.34 -6.89
C LEU A 176 17.65 -3.10 -6.21
N LEU A 177 18.06 -2.78 -4.99
CA LEU A 177 17.54 -1.63 -4.23
C LEU A 177 18.18 -0.30 -4.64
N ASP A 178 19.46 -0.31 -5.05
CA ASP A 178 20.26 0.84 -5.49
C ASP A 178 20.17 1.08 -7.01
N GLY A 179 19.94 0.03 -7.78
CA GLY A 179 19.91 0.05 -9.23
C GLY A 179 18.66 0.68 -9.83
N PRO A 180 18.42 0.44 -11.13
CA PRO A 180 17.25 0.99 -11.80
C PRO A 180 15.98 0.28 -11.33
N LEU A 181 14.97 1.06 -10.99
CA LEU A 181 13.67 0.54 -10.56
C LEU A 181 12.87 -0.03 -11.73
N PRO A 182 12.00 -1.03 -11.49
CA PRO A 182 10.95 -1.40 -12.44
C PRO A 182 10.13 -0.16 -12.86
N PRO A 183 9.66 -0.06 -14.12
CA PRO A 183 9.01 1.14 -14.64
C PRO A 183 7.78 1.63 -13.85
N ALA A 184 7.07 0.72 -13.17
CA ALA A 184 5.90 1.02 -12.35
C ALA A 184 6.24 1.46 -10.91
N MET A 185 7.53 1.60 -10.57
CA MET A 185 8.01 2.00 -9.24
C MET A 185 8.75 3.35 -9.32
N ASP A 186 8.71 4.07 -8.20
CA ASP A 186 9.41 5.36 -8.03
C ASP A 186 10.32 5.33 -6.79
N GLU A 187 10.96 6.46 -6.52
CA GLU A 187 11.89 6.60 -5.39
C GLU A 187 11.21 6.47 -4.01
N GLU A 188 9.92 6.78 -3.91
CA GLU A 188 9.16 6.50 -2.70
C GLU A 188 8.94 4.99 -2.54
N SER A 189 8.64 4.25 -3.63
CA SER A 189 8.65 2.78 -3.63
C SER A 189 10.01 2.26 -3.14
N ARG A 190 11.12 2.77 -3.72
CA ARG A 190 12.48 2.40 -3.31
C ARG A 190 12.71 2.60 -1.82
N ALA A 191 12.33 3.76 -1.29
CA ALA A 191 12.53 4.05 0.11
C ALA A 191 11.71 3.13 1.04
N LEU A 192 10.49 2.75 0.64
CA LEU A 192 9.71 1.73 1.36
C LEU A 192 10.37 0.34 1.26
N MET A 193 10.86 -0.04 0.08
CA MET A 193 11.54 -1.32 -0.12
C MET A 193 12.79 -1.44 0.75
N ARG A 194 13.60 -0.39 0.80
CA ARG A 194 14.81 -0.32 1.64
C ARG A 194 14.46 -0.36 3.12
N GLY A 195 13.48 0.44 3.54
CA GLY A 195 13.00 0.43 4.92
C GLY A 195 12.52 -0.96 5.36
N LEU A 196 11.79 -1.68 4.49
CA LEU A 196 11.33 -3.04 4.80
C LEU A 196 12.49 -4.03 4.84
N TYR A 197 13.40 -3.96 3.86
CA TYR A 197 14.59 -4.81 3.80
C TYR A 197 15.48 -4.67 5.04
N ASP A 198 15.72 -3.42 5.47
CA ASP A 198 16.52 -3.08 6.63
C ASP A 198 15.82 -3.53 7.92
N ALA A 199 14.53 -3.20 8.09
CA ALA A 199 13.76 -3.58 9.26
C ALA A 199 13.69 -5.11 9.44
N LEU A 200 13.43 -5.87 8.37
CA LEU A 200 13.46 -7.33 8.40
C LEU A 200 14.86 -7.88 8.71
N GLY A 201 15.92 -7.10 8.50
CA GLY A 201 17.31 -7.48 8.83
C GLY A 201 17.69 -7.32 10.30
N LEU A 202 16.89 -6.59 11.07
CA LEU A 202 17.09 -6.48 12.52
C LEU A 202 16.85 -7.84 13.18
N VAL A 203 17.49 -8.12 14.31
CA VAL A 203 17.14 -9.29 15.12
C VAL A 203 15.69 -9.18 15.59
N GLU A 204 14.99 -10.31 15.71
CA GLU A 204 13.63 -10.34 16.23
C GLU A 204 13.50 -9.62 17.58
N GLY A 205 12.32 -9.06 17.80
CA GLY A 205 11.92 -8.46 19.07
C GLY A 205 11.41 -7.04 18.89
N GLU A 206 11.48 -6.29 19.97
CA GLU A 206 10.86 -4.96 20.05
C GLU A 206 11.45 -3.96 19.04
N ALA A 207 12.76 -4.01 18.80
CA ALA A 207 13.41 -3.13 17.83
C ALA A 207 12.90 -3.36 16.40
N ARG A 208 12.83 -4.63 15.96
CA ARG A 208 12.26 -5.00 14.66
C ARG A 208 10.79 -4.57 14.57
N PHE A 209 9.99 -4.88 15.59
CA PHE A 209 8.57 -4.52 15.62
C PHE A 209 8.38 -2.99 15.49
N ARG A 210 9.11 -2.19 16.27
CA ARG A 210 9.02 -0.72 16.20
C ARG A 210 9.41 -0.19 14.82
N ALA A 211 10.48 -0.71 14.22
CA ALA A 211 10.88 -0.31 12.87
C ALA A 211 9.82 -0.64 11.81
N LEU A 212 9.22 -1.83 11.87
CA LEU A 212 8.14 -2.24 10.97
C LEU A 212 6.84 -1.45 11.22
N ALA A 213 6.53 -1.10 12.46
CA ALA A 213 5.39 -0.26 12.81
C ALA A 213 5.54 1.16 12.28
N GLU A 214 6.73 1.76 12.42
CA GLU A 214 7.05 3.07 11.85
C GLU A 214 7.00 3.05 10.33
N LEU A 215 7.57 2.02 9.71
CA LEU A 215 7.49 1.83 8.27
C LEU A 215 6.05 1.70 7.79
N THR A 216 5.18 1.04 8.55
CA THR A 216 3.75 0.93 8.22
C THR A 216 3.08 2.30 8.17
N PHE A 217 3.47 3.24 9.03
CA PHE A 217 2.95 4.61 8.98
C PHE A 217 3.42 5.35 7.71
N ARG A 218 4.69 5.17 7.31
CA ARG A 218 5.21 5.72 6.05
C ARG A 218 4.53 5.08 4.83
N HIS A 219 4.28 3.78 4.87
CA HIS A 219 3.58 3.09 3.80
C HIS A 219 2.15 3.62 3.67
N PHE A 220 1.46 3.81 4.80
CA PHE A 220 0.13 4.41 4.85
C PHE A 220 0.08 5.83 4.26
N ASP A 221 1.10 6.66 4.50
CA ASP A 221 1.21 7.99 3.89
C ASP A 221 1.22 7.92 2.35
N ARG A 222 1.99 6.99 1.78
CA ARG A 222 1.98 6.71 0.34
C ARG A 222 0.62 6.20 -0.15
N GLU A 223 -0.06 5.37 0.62
CA GLU A 223 -1.43 4.96 0.27
C GLU A 223 -2.40 6.16 0.24
N GLN A 224 -2.23 7.12 1.15
CA GLN A 224 -3.02 8.35 1.16
C GLN A 224 -2.68 9.29 0.00
N SER A 225 -1.49 9.18 -0.62
CA SER A 225 -1.20 9.89 -1.86
C SER A 225 -2.00 9.33 -3.04
N VAL A 226 -2.17 8.00 -3.11
CA VAL A 226 -3.07 7.36 -4.10
C VAL A 226 -4.49 7.88 -3.93
N PHE A 227 -4.99 7.95 -2.69
CA PHE A 227 -6.31 8.54 -2.41
C PHE A 227 -6.39 9.99 -2.92
N THR A 228 -5.35 10.80 -2.68
CA THR A 228 -5.29 12.21 -3.12
C THR A 228 -5.44 12.31 -4.64
N ALA A 229 -4.69 11.51 -5.38
CA ALA A 229 -4.74 11.48 -6.83
C ALA A 229 -6.13 11.07 -7.35
N GLN A 230 -6.76 10.05 -6.76
CA GLN A 230 -8.09 9.58 -7.17
C GLN A 230 -9.22 10.57 -6.87
N MET A 231 -9.02 11.47 -5.90
CA MET A 231 -9.94 12.58 -5.63
C MET A 231 -9.83 13.71 -6.66
N GLY A 232 -8.88 13.64 -7.60
CA GLY A 232 -8.63 14.67 -8.61
C GLY A 232 -8.00 15.95 -8.06
N ALA A 233 -7.45 15.91 -6.83
CA ALA A 233 -6.79 17.05 -6.24
C ALA A 233 -5.29 16.99 -6.56
N LYS A 234 -4.72 18.05 -7.14
CA LYS A 234 -3.25 18.18 -7.21
C LYS A 234 -2.73 18.35 -5.80
N ARG A 235 -1.60 17.72 -5.46
CA ARG A 235 -0.96 17.79 -4.12
C ARG A 235 -0.77 19.23 -3.64
N SER A 236 -0.57 20.18 -4.57
CA SER A 236 -0.44 21.63 -4.35
C SER A 236 -1.75 22.42 -4.23
N GLU A 237 -2.89 21.87 -4.65
CA GLU A 237 -4.21 22.54 -4.68
C GLU A 237 -5.09 22.16 -3.46
N VAL A 238 -4.64 21.22 -2.62
CA VAL A 238 -5.40 20.67 -1.49
C VAL A 238 -5.64 21.66 -0.34
N THR A 239 -4.94 22.80 -0.31
CA THR A 239 -5.14 23.86 0.69
C THR A 239 -6.31 24.78 0.36
N ALA A 240 -6.87 24.75 -0.86
CA ALA A 240 -8.01 25.57 -1.23
C ALA A 240 -9.33 24.88 -0.82
N PRO A 241 -10.18 25.53 -0.01
CA PRO A 241 -11.50 24.99 0.29
C PRO A 241 -12.34 24.85 -0.99
N PRO A 242 -13.27 23.90 -1.06
CA PRO A 242 -14.14 23.74 -2.22
C PRO A 242 -14.83 25.06 -2.57
N SER A 243 -14.94 25.38 -3.87
CA SER A 243 -15.58 26.60 -4.36
C SER A 243 -17.06 26.72 -3.99
N SER A 244 -17.68 25.66 -3.46
CA SER A 244 -19.02 25.70 -2.86
C SER A 244 -19.03 25.19 -1.42
N PHE A 245 -19.72 25.94 -0.55
CA PHE A 245 -19.95 25.60 0.85
C PHE A 245 -20.55 24.20 1.04
N LEU A 246 -21.50 23.80 0.17
CA LEU A 246 -22.13 22.48 0.18
C LEU A 246 -21.10 21.36 -0.05
N ALA A 247 -20.20 21.50 -1.04
CA ALA A 247 -19.16 20.50 -1.27
C ALA A 247 -18.18 20.39 -0.08
N SER A 248 -17.91 21.49 0.62
CA SER A 248 -17.05 21.50 1.82
C SER A 248 -17.67 20.83 3.04
N GLN A 249 -18.98 20.92 3.20
CA GLN A 249 -19.70 20.27 4.29
C GLN A 249 -19.84 18.77 4.04
N LEU A 250 -20.00 18.36 2.78
CA LEU A 250 -20.15 16.96 2.37
C LEU A 250 -18.85 16.15 2.48
N THR A 251 -17.69 16.80 2.58
CA THR A 251 -16.38 16.15 2.77
C THR A 251 -15.94 16.05 4.24
N LYS A 252 -16.71 16.64 5.16
CA LYS A 252 -16.42 16.56 6.60
C LYS A 252 -16.94 15.24 7.15
N LEU A 253 -16.06 14.51 7.82
CA LEU A 253 -16.39 13.29 8.52
C LEU A 253 -16.09 13.51 10.00
N PRO A 254 -17.10 13.69 10.87
CA PRO A 254 -16.86 13.92 12.29
C PRO A 254 -16.34 12.67 13.02
N PHE A 255 -16.62 11.48 12.46
CA PHE A 255 -16.22 10.19 13.00
C PHE A 255 -15.98 9.16 11.92
N VAL A 256 -15.25 8.10 12.28
CA VAL A 256 -15.05 6.89 11.49
C VAL A 256 -15.10 5.68 12.42
N ASP A 257 -15.61 4.54 11.94
CA ASP A 257 -15.42 3.29 12.66
C ASP A 257 -13.97 2.83 12.47
N ALA A 258 -13.25 2.59 13.57
CA ALA A 258 -11.82 2.26 13.56
C ALA A 258 -11.51 1.07 14.46
N PRO A 259 -10.42 0.33 14.20
CA PRO A 259 -9.98 -0.74 15.08
C PRO A 259 -9.53 -0.18 16.44
N ARG A 260 -9.84 -0.93 17.50
CA ARG A 260 -9.34 -0.70 18.86
C ARG A 260 -9.15 -2.02 19.58
N ILE A 261 -8.15 -2.10 20.44
CA ILE A 261 -7.94 -3.26 21.31
C ILE A 261 -8.67 -3.03 22.63
N VAL A 262 -9.59 -3.94 22.97
CA VAL A 262 -10.36 -3.90 24.21
C VAL A 262 -10.20 -5.24 24.90
N LYS A 263 -9.54 -5.24 26.07
CA LYS A 263 -9.26 -6.45 26.85
C LYS A 263 -8.57 -7.54 26.01
N GLY A 264 -7.54 -7.16 25.25
CA GLY A 264 -6.76 -8.07 24.41
C GLY A 264 -7.49 -8.60 23.16
N LYS A 265 -8.63 -8.00 22.77
CA LYS A 265 -9.38 -8.39 21.57
C LYS A 265 -9.61 -7.19 20.67
N LEU A 266 -9.46 -7.40 19.36
CA LEU A 266 -9.82 -6.40 18.36
C LEU A 266 -11.34 -6.18 18.34
N ARG A 267 -11.75 -4.92 18.38
CA ARG A 267 -13.12 -4.46 18.15
C ARG A 267 -13.09 -3.26 17.21
N PHE A 268 -14.17 -3.05 16.47
CA PHE A 268 -14.41 -1.78 15.80
C PHE A 268 -15.22 -0.86 16.71
N GLY A 269 -14.91 0.42 16.71
CA GLY A 269 -15.65 1.43 17.46
C GLY A 269 -15.45 2.81 16.87
N THR A 270 -16.30 3.74 17.29
CA THR A 270 -16.28 5.11 16.79
C THR A 270 -15.02 5.84 17.24
N TYR A 271 -14.25 6.33 16.27
CA TYR A 271 -13.13 7.24 16.45
C TYR A 271 -13.53 8.65 16.01
N LYS A 272 -13.24 9.65 16.83
CA LYS A 272 -13.58 11.05 16.55
C LYS A 272 -12.46 11.68 15.71
N LEU A 273 -12.79 12.21 14.55
CA LEU A 273 -11.80 12.83 13.64
C LEU A 273 -11.61 14.33 13.92
N GLY A 274 -12.61 14.97 14.54
CA GLY A 274 -12.67 16.43 14.75
C GLY A 274 -13.69 17.08 13.81
N PHE A 275 -14.27 18.21 14.22
CA PHE A 275 -15.28 18.93 13.42
C PHE A 275 -14.67 19.69 12.23
N ASP A 276 -13.36 19.93 12.29
CA ASP A 276 -12.52 20.54 11.27
C ASP A 276 -11.96 19.54 10.25
N PHE A 277 -12.14 18.23 10.50
CA PHE A 277 -11.58 17.20 9.63
C PHE A 277 -12.09 17.29 8.19
N ASN A 278 -11.16 17.39 7.24
CA ASN A 278 -11.46 17.41 5.82
C ASN A 278 -10.86 16.19 5.11
N VAL A 279 -11.70 15.31 4.55
CA VAL A 279 -11.22 14.12 3.85
C VAL A 279 -10.41 14.46 2.59
N ARG A 280 -10.46 15.68 2.06
CA ARG A 280 -9.59 16.10 0.94
C ARG A 280 -8.17 16.45 1.40
N ASP A 281 -8.00 16.87 2.65
CA ASP A 281 -6.71 17.25 3.20
C ASP A 281 -5.82 16.02 3.46
N HIS A 282 -4.73 15.92 2.69
CA HIS A 282 -3.79 14.81 2.78
C HIS A 282 -3.15 14.73 4.16
N ALA A 283 -2.66 15.84 4.71
CA ALA A 283 -1.97 15.85 5.99
C ALA A 283 -2.91 15.43 7.12
N GLN A 284 -4.15 15.92 7.12
CA GLN A 284 -5.15 15.51 8.10
C GLN A 284 -5.51 14.02 7.97
N ARG A 285 -5.64 13.48 6.75
CA ARG A 285 -5.86 12.03 6.58
C ARG A 285 -4.69 11.23 7.15
N CYS A 286 -3.45 11.58 6.80
CA CYS A 286 -2.26 10.89 7.28
C CYS A 286 -2.18 10.92 8.81
N GLU A 287 -2.42 12.08 9.42
CA GLU A 287 -2.41 12.21 10.88
C GLU A 287 -3.57 11.45 11.55
N ARG A 288 -4.82 11.75 11.16
CA ARG A 288 -6.02 11.26 11.87
C ARG A 288 -6.31 9.79 11.56
N PHE A 289 -6.23 9.37 10.30
CA PHE A 289 -6.40 7.95 9.97
C PHE A 289 -5.16 7.13 10.33
N GLY A 290 -3.95 7.70 10.26
CA GLY A 290 -2.76 7.05 10.79
C GLY A 290 -2.88 6.76 12.28
N ALA A 291 -3.42 7.70 13.07
CA ALA A 291 -3.74 7.46 14.48
C ALA A 291 -4.83 6.38 14.66
N ALA A 292 -5.93 6.49 13.91
CA ALA A 292 -7.10 5.61 14.06
C ALA A 292 -6.87 4.16 13.60
N PHE A 293 -6.03 3.93 12.59
CA PHE A 293 -5.86 2.61 11.97
C PHE A 293 -4.47 2.01 12.17
N VAL A 294 -3.40 2.82 12.03
CA VAL A 294 -2.03 2.33 12.19
C VAL A 294 -1.68 2.25 13.67
N ARG A 295 -1.61 3.40 14.35
CA ARG A 295 -1.14 3.48 15.75
C ARG A 295 -2.06 2.74 16.72
N ALA A 296 -3.37 2.71 16.45
CA ALA A 296 -4.33 1.96 17.26
C ALA A 296 -4.07 0.44 17.29
N VAL A 297 -3.36 -0.07 16.28
CA VAL A 297 -3.05 -1.50 16.13
C VAL A 297 -1.57 -1.78 16.41
N THR A 298 -0.68 -0.83 16.12
CA THR A 298 0.77 -0.99 16.27
C THR A 298 1.34 -0.33 17.52
N GLY A 299 0.50 0.20 18.42
CA GLY A 299 0.93 0.87 19.65
C GLY A 299 1.79 -0.02 20.56
N THR A 300 1.48 -1.32 20.61
CA THR A 300 2.29 -2.33 21.29
C THR A 300 2.33 -3.63 20.48
N SER A 301 3.32 -4.49 20.73
CA SER A 301 3.39 -5.81 20.09
C SER A 301 2.20 -6.69 20.46
N ASP A 302 1.65 -6.54 21.67
CA ASP A 302 0.50 -7.32 22.13
C ASP A 302 -0.80 -6.87 21.47
N ASP A 303 -0.98 -5.55 21.29
CA ASP A 303 -2.10 -5.01 20.51
C ASP A 303 -2.06 -5.52 19.06
N TYR A 304 -0.87 -5.53 18.47
CA TYR A 304 -0.67 -6.05 17.12
C TYR A 304 -0.95 -7.55 17.03
N ARG A 305 -0.56 -8.33 18.04
CA ARG A 305 -0.90 -9.77 18.11
C ARG A 305 -2.41 -9.99 18.18
N ALA A 306 -3.13 -9.19 18.97
CA ALA A 306 -4.59 -9.27 19.05
C ALA A 306 -5.27 -8.93 17.71
N ALA A 307 -4.77 -7.93 16.99
CA ALA A 307 -5.25 -7.58 15.66
C ALA A 307 -4.93 -8.66 14.61
N THR A 308 -3.70 -9.18 14.62
CA THR A 308 -3.26 -10.28 13.76
C THR A 308 -4.12 -11.51 14.00
N ALA A 309 -4.37 -11.89 15.26
CA ALA A 309 -5.23 -13.03 15.61
C ALA A 309 -6.63 -12.91 15.00
N TYR A 310 -7.26 -11.73 15.11
CA TYR A 310 -8.55 -11.45 14.49
C TYR A 310 -8.52 -11.60 12.96
N VAL A 311 -7.46 -11.10 12.32
CA VAL A 311 -7.31 -11.18 10.87
C VAL A 311 -7.06 -12.63 10.42
N THR A 312 -6.19 -13.37 11.11
CA THR A 312 -5.86 -14.75 10.77
C THR A 312 -7.04 -15.69 10.99
N GLU A 313 -7.83 -15.49 12.05
CA GLU A 313 -9.05 -16.27 12.29
C GLU A 313 -10.06 -16.13 11.14
N ARG A 314 -10.12 -14.94 10.52
CA ARG A 314 -11.14 -14.61 9.51
C ARG A 314 -10.68 -14.80 8.07
N PHE A 315 -9.38 -14.60 7.79
CA PHE A 315 -8.84 -14.55 6.42
C PHE A 315 -7.54 -15.34 6.26
N GLY A 316 -6.91 -15.78 7.35
CA GLY A 316 -5.64 -16.49 7.31
C GLY A 316 -5.82 -17.99 7.02
N PRO A 317 -4.74 -18.68 6.61
CA PRO A 317 -4.69 -20.14 6.72
C PRO A 317 -4.74 -20.55 8.20
N SER A 318 -5.29 -21.72 8.53
CA SER A 318 -5.62 -22.19 9.89
C SER A 318 -4.46 -22.32 10.90
N ALA A 319 -3.26 -21.84 10.59
CA ALA A 319 -2.09 -21.88 11.47
C ALA A 319 -1.85 -20.51 12.14
N PRO A 320 -1.65 -20.46 13.47
CA PRO A 320 -1.39 -19.21 14.18
C PRO A 320 -0.02 -18.61 13.80
N PRO A 321 0.13 -17.27 13.90
CA PRO A 321 1.40 -16.61 13.65
C PRO A 321 2.46 -17.06 14.68
N HIS A 322 3.64 -17.46 14.19
CA HIS A 322 4.79 -17.78 15.03
C HIS A 322 5.51 -16.49 15.44
N PHE A 323 5.42 -16.12 16.72
CA PHE A 323 6.23 -15.05 17.33
C PHE A 323 7.21 -15.62 18.35
N ALA A 324 7.78 -16.81 18.06
CA ALA A 324 8.73 -17.46 18.96
C ALA A 324 10.12 -16.82 18.80
N PRO A 325 10.84 -16.52 19.89
CA PRO A 325 12.15 -15.89 19.83
C PRO A 325 13.15 -16.76 19.04
N GLY A 326 13.68 -16.20 17.95
CA GLY A 326 14.67 -16.84 17.07
C GLY A 326 15.03 -15.95 15.88
N VAL A 327 15.67 -16.52 14.85
CA VAL A 327 15.68 -15.87 13.53
C VAL A 327 14.40 -16.32 12.84
N ALA A 328 13.33 -15.54 12.89
CA ALA A 328 12.14 -15.81 12.08
C ALA A 328 12.62 -15.85 10.65
N ARG A 329 12.49 -17.04 10.09
CA ARG A 329 12.66 -17.23 8.67
C ARG A 329 11.29 -16.94 8.11
N LEU A 330 11.19 -15.85 7.36
CA LEU A 330 10.10 -15.70 6.41
C LEU A 330 9.95 -17.04 5.64
N PRO A 331 8.71 -17.47 5.33
CA PRO A 331 8.48 -18.61 4.46
C PRO A 331 9.38 -18.57 3.23
N PRO A 332 9.80 -19.72 2.68
CA PRO A 332 10.67 -19.74 1.50
C PRO A 332 10.05 -18.95 0.36
N TRP A 333 10.88 -18.29 -0.46
CA TRP A 333 10.39 -17.46 -1.56
C TRP A 333 9.47 -18.22 -2.54
N SER A 334 9.66 -19.54 -2.71
CA SER A 334 8.77 -20.40 -3.49
C SER A 334 7.30 -20.29 -3.05
N ARG A 335 7.03 -19.94 -1.79
CA ARG A 335 5.69 -19.70 -1.27
C ARG A 335 4.98 -18.56 -1.99
N ALA A 336 5.71 -17.52 -2.41
CA ALA A 336 5.12 -16.42 -3.17
C ALA A 336 4.55 -16.92 -4.51
N GLU A 337 5.23 -17.87 -5.15
CA GLU A 337 4.75 -18.49 -6.39
C GLU A 337 3.53 -19.39 -6.14
N GLU A 338 3.55 -20.20 -5.08
CA GLU A 338 2.43 -21.07 -4.71
C GLU A 338 1.15 -20.27 -4.43
N LEU A 339 1.27 -19.10 -3.79
CA LEU A 339 0.11 -18.27 -3.43
C LEU A 339 -0.62 -17.68 -4.65
N VAL A 340 0.04 -17.65 -5.82
CA VAL A 340 -0.54 -17.13 -7.07
C VAL A 340 -0.85 -18.20 -8.12
N ARG A 341 -0.46 -19.46 -7.89
CA ARG A 341 -0.92 -20.63 -8.67
C ARG A 341 -2.35 -20.99 -8.29
#